data_AF-A0A250JI71-F1
#
_entry.id   AF-A0A250JI71-F1
#
_cell.length_a   1.000
_cell.length_b   1.000
_cell.length_c   1.000
_cell.angle_alpha   90.00
_cell.angle_beta   90.00
_cell.angle_gamma   90.00
#
_symmetry.space_group_name_H-M   'P 1'
#
loop_
_entity.id
_entity.type
_entity.pdbx_description
1 polymer ?
#
loop_
_entity_poly.entity_id
_entity_poly.type
_entity_poly.pdbx_seq_one_letter_code
_entity_poly.pdbx_strand_id
1 'polypeptide(L)' 'MLYEAVKDNLATLLAEASEVGRGLPRYVERDFVRYLECGVLAHGFARVRCESCKDEFLVAFSCK' A
#
# COMPACT_ATOMS: atom_id res chain seq x y z
N MET A 1 -13.35 -1.97 -1.64
CA MET A 1 -13.50 -2.06 -3.11
C MET A 1 -12.30 -1.52 -3.86
N LEU A 2 -11.80 -0.30 -3.56
CA LEU A 2 -10.63 0.24 -4.27
C LEU A 2 -9.35 -0.60 -4.11
N TYR A 3 -9.06 -1.10 -2.91
CA TYR A 3 -7.87 -1.93 -2.66
C TYR A 3 -7.78 -3.15 -3.58
N GLU A 4 -8.81 -3.99 -3.60
CA GLU A 4 -8.83 -5.18 -4.48
C GLU A 4 -8.77 -4.78 -5.96
N ALA A 5 -9.48 -3.72 -6.38
CA ALA A 5 -9.40 -3.26 -7.75
C ALA A 5 -7.98 -2.84 -8.17
N VAL A 6 -7.25 -2.10 -7.32
CA VAL A 6 -5.86 -1.73 -7.59
C VAL A 6 -4.97 -2.97 -7.59
N LYS A 7 -5.11 -3.84 -6.58
CA LYS A 7 -4.30 -5.05 -6.44
C LYS A 7 -4.41 -5.96 -7.67
N ASP A 8 -5.63 -6.14 -8.17
CA ASP A 8 -5.91 -7.05 -9.27
C ASP A 8 -5.54 -6.46 -10.65
N ASN A 9 -5.49 -5.13 -10.79
CA ASN A 9 -5.35 -4.47 -12.10
C ASN A 9 -4.06 -3.63 -12.27
N LEU A 10 -3.30 -3.36 -11.22
CA LEU A 10 -2.12 -2.48 -11.30
C LEU A 10 -1.10 -2.97 -12.33
N ALA A 11 -0.81 -4.27 -12.36
CA ALA A 11 0.15 -4.84 -13.31
C ALA A 11 -0.28 -4.62 -14.77
N THR A 12 -1.57 -4.85 -15.05
CA THR A 12 -2.17 -4.62 -16.38
C THR A 12 -2.09 -3.15 -16.77
N LEU A 13 -2.46 -2.24 -15.86
CA LEU A 13 -2.39 -0.80 -16.09
C LEU A 13 -0.96 -0.34 -16.44
N LEU A 14 0.05 -0.83 -15.70
CA LEU A 14 1.45 -0.47 -15.93
C LEU A 14 1.95 -0.99 -17.29
N ALA A 15 1.57 -2.20 -17.67
CA ALA A 15 1.90 -2.77 -18.96
C ALA A 15 1.28 -1.96 -20.11
N GLU A 16 -0.03 -1.70 -20.05
CA GLU A 16 -0.74 -0.93 -21.08
C GLU A 16 -0.23 0.51 -21.19
N ALA A 17 0.05 1.18 -20.06
CA ALA A 17 0.57 2.54 -20.07
C ALA A 17 1.95 2.64 -20.73
N SER A 18 2.77 1.58 -20.62
CA SER A 18 4.09 1.52 -21.23
C SER A 18 4.01 1.40 -22.76
N GLU A 19 2.97 0.75 -23.28
CA GLU A 19 2.76 0.56 -24.73
C GLU A 19 2.22 1.83 -25.42
N VAL A 20 1.43 2.65 -24.71
CA VAL A 20 0.76 3.83 -25.29
C VAL A 20 1.66 5.08 -25.33
N GLY A 21 2.88 5.02 -24.78
CA GLY A 21 3.84 6.10 -24.86
C GLY A 21 4.93 6.04 -23.80
N ARG A 22 5.03 7.09 -22.96
CA ARG A 22 6.11 7.23 -21.97
C ARG A 22 5.84 6.52 -20.62
N GLY A 23 4.80 5.69 -20.53
CA GLY A 23 4.35 5.13 -19.25
C GLY A 23 3.61 6.14 -18.37
N LEU A 24 3.28 5.71 -17.15
CA LEU A 24 2.76 6.60 -16.11
C LEU A 24 3.88 7.45 -15.53
N PRO A 25 3.59 8.66 -15.00
CA PRO A 25 4.55 9.37 -14.20
C PRO A 25 5.01 8.49 -13.02
N ARG A 26 6.32 8.44 -12.75
CA ARG A 26 6.89 7.60 -11.67
C ARG A 26 6.24 7.78 -10.30
N TYR A 27 5.75 8.99 -9.99
CA TYR A 27 5.07 9.23 -8.72
C TYR A 27 3.73 8.47 -8.64
N VAL A 28 3.00 8.33 -9.75
CA VAL A 28 1.72 7.61 -9.80
C VAL A 28 1.95 6.12 -9.54
N GLU A 29 2.92 5.52 -10.22
CA GLU A 29 3.26 4.10 -10.04
C GLU A 29 3.68 3.82 -8.60
N ARG A 30 4.58 4.66 -8.06
CA ARG A 30 5.05 4.56 -6.68
C ARG A 30 3.89 4.67 -5.68
N ASP A 31 2.95 5.58 -5.92
CA ASP A 31 1.85 5.82 -4.99
C ASP A 31 0.84 4.66 -5.02
N PHE A 32 0.60 4.01 -6.17
CA PHE A 32 -0.18 2.77 -6.23
C PHE A 32 0.51 1.61 -5.51
N VAL A 33 1.82 1.45 -5.69
CA VAL A 33 2.59 0.43 -4.96
C VAL A 33 2.47 0.68 -3.44
N ARG A 34 2.72 1.91 -2.99
CA ARG A 34 2.56 2.29 -1.58
C ARG A 34 1.15 2.07 -1.06
N TYR A 35 0.14 2.33 -1.88
CA TYR A 35 -1.25 2.09 -1.50
C TYR A 35 -1.52 0.61 -1.17
N LEU A 36 -0.90 -0.31 -1.92
CA LEU A 36 -1.01 -1.75 -1.67
C LEU A 36 -0.21 -2.23 -0.45
N GLU A 37 0.78 -1.45 0.00
CA GLU A 37 1.55 -1.74 1.22
C GLU A 37 0.82 -1.30 2.51
N CYS A 38 -0.12 -0.36 2.39
CA CYS A 38 -0.84 0.19 3.54
C CYS A 38 -1.68 -0.88 4.26
N GLY A 39 -1.70 -0.82 5.58
CA GLY A 39 -2.46 -1.76 6.40
C GLY A 39 -1.83 -3.16 6.50
N VAL A 40 -0.70 -3.40 5.84
CA VAL A 40 0.02 -4.68 5.86
C VAL A 40 1.22 -4.59 6.81
N LEU A 41 1.21 -5.42 7.87
CA LEU A 41 2.25 -5.40 8.92
C LEU A 41 3.67 -5.62 8.37
N ALA A 42 3.83 -6.37 7.28
CA ALA A 42 5.13 -6.62 6.67
C ALA A 42 5.83 -5.34 6.15
N HIS A 43 5.06 -4.29 5.85
CA HIS A 43 5.59 -3.01 5.34
C HIS A 43 5.77 -1.94 6.45
N GLY A 44 5.54 -2.31 7.71
CA GLY A 44 5.78 -1.46 8.87
C GLY A 44 4.56 -1.32 9.78
N PHE A 45 4.84 -1.21 11.08
CA PHE A 45 3.81 -1.09 12.11
C PHE A 45 4.34 -0.35 13.35
N ALA A 46 3.40 0.22 14.11
CA ALA A 46 3.63 0.62 15.49
C ALA A 46 3.24 -0.52 16.43
N ARG A 47 4.06 -0.78 17.45
CA ARG A 47 3.68 -1.63 18.57
C ARG A 47 3.10 -0.75 19.67
N VAL A 48 1.84 -0.97 20.01
CA VAL A 48 1.16 -0.27 21.09
C VAL A 48 1.13 -1.17 22.31
N ARG A 49 1.53 -0.64 23.46
CA ARG A 49 1.50 -1.35 24.74
C ARG A 49 0.75 -0.51 25.76
N CYS A 50 -0.21 -1.11 26.46
CA CYS A 50 -0.85 -0.47 27.60
C CYS A 50 0.03 -0.62 28.86
N GLU A 51 0.33 0.47 29.56
CA GLU A 51 1.17 0.40 30.76
C GLU A 51 0.44 -0.23 31.95
N SER A 52 -0.88 -0.12 32.03
CA SER A 52 -1.67 -0.60 33.17
C SER A 52 -1.98 -2.09 33.08
N CYS A 53 -2.51 -2.57 31.93
CA CYS A 53 -2.87 -3.99 31.75
C CYS A 53 -1.79 -4.83 31.04
N LYS A 54 -0.73 -4.20 30.51
CA LYS A 54 0.38 -4.83 29.77
C LYS A 54 0.00 -5.48 28.43
N ASP A 55 -1.24 -5.34 27.96
CA ASP A 55 -1.64 -5.81 26.64
C ASP A 55 -0.85 -5.12 25.52
N GLU A 56 -0.57 -5.88 24.46
CA GLU A 56 0.17 -5.45 23.29
C GLU A 56 -0.58 -5.78 22.01
N PHE A 57 -0.58 -4.84 21.07
CA PHE A 57 -1.07 -5.06 19.71
C PHE A 57 -0.26 -4.28 18.68
N LEU A 58 -0.29 -4.78 17.45
CA LEU A 58 0.42 -4.17 16.32
C LEU A 58 -0.58 -3.38 15.46
N VAL A 59 -0.18 -2.17 15.07
CA VAL A 59 -0.96 -1.29 14.20
C VAL A 59 -0.15 -1.06 12.94
N ALA A 60 -0.61 -1.61 11.82
CA ALA A 60 0.01 -1.34 10.53
C ALA A 60 -0.09 0.14 10.17
N PHE A 61 0.89 0.66 9.44
CA PHE A 61 0.83 2.04 8.96
C PHE A 61 -0.25 2.21 7.90
N SER A 62 -0.97 3.34 7.96
CA SER A 62 -1.99 3.68 6.98
C SER A 62 -1.40 4.53 5.85
N CYS A 63 -2.09 4.53 4.72
CA CYS A 63 -1.85 5.53 3.68
C CYS A 63 -2.14 6.92 4.25
N LYS A 64 -1.45 7.93 3.71
CA LYS A 64 -1.62 9.33 4.06
C LYS A 64 -2.38 10.07 2.97
#